data_AF-A0A6M0GCI7-F1
#
_entry.id   AF-A0A6M0GCI7-F1
#
_cell.length_a   1.000
_cell.length_b   1.000
_cell.length_c   1.000
_cell.angle_alpha   90.00
_cell.angle_beta   90.00
_cell.angle_gamma   90.00
#
_symmetry.space_group_name_H-M   'P 1'
#
loop_
_entity.id
_entity.type
_entity.pdbx_description
1 polymer ?
#
loop_
_entity_poly.entity_id
_entity_poly.type
_entity_poly.pdbx_seq_one_letter_code
_entity_poly.pdbx_strand_id
1 'polypeptide(L)'
;PYMREGRRIIGRPSYGYAQGFTISEVDISRRDYRDEYYQQTLSPRTYRRLWALLAGLEAPSVFSGKLAPEDVSRRTRSTIYPDSVGIGHYAIDFHPCMNLSPPETPGNSEREGERRGQGAAYPFQIPLRALIPQKLDNLLVAGKSIATSHIAAAAYRVHSFEWSSGAAAGTAAAFALEMGIAPHQLINEIPPQPPQLKLLRRRLEENGNPTAFPDTSIFNQDWEDWR
;
A
#
# COMPACT_ATOMS: atom_id res chain seq x y z
N PRO A 1 7.21 25.05 -3.21
CA PRO A 1 7.89 24.05 -2.34
C PRO A 1 7.30 22.64 -2.55
N TYR A 2 7.95 21.82 -3.37
CA TYR A 2 7.66 20.38 -3.38
C TYR A 2 8.10 19.81 -2.03
N MET A 3 7.17 19.39 -1.18
CA MET A 3 7.51 18.67 0.05
C MET A 3 8.10 17.31 -0.36
N ARG A 4 9.44 17.21 -0.36
CA ARG A 4 10.18 15.99 -0.73
C ARG A 4 10.38 15.04 0.45
N GLU A 5 10.15 15.49 1.67
CA GLU A 5 10.20 14.67 2.89
C GLU A 5 9.04 15.05 3.81
N GLY A 6 8.02 14.20 3.86
CA GLY A 6 6.96 14.28 4.86
C GLY A 6 7.17 13.19 5.91
N ARG A 7 7.01 13.51 7.20
CA ARG A 7 6.81 12.48 8.22
C ARG A 7 5.52 11.74 7.86
N ARG A 8 5.64 10.48 7.42
CA ARG A 8 4.49 9.70 6.97
C ARG A 8 3.69 9.23 8.18
N ILE A 9 2.37 9.31 8.04
CA ILE A 9 1.44 8.83 9.06
C ILE A 9 1.52 7.30 9.07
N ILE A 10 1.58 6.71 10.26
CA ILE A 10 1.30 5.28 10.39
C ILE A 10 -0.22 5.14 10.41
N GLY A 11 -0.74 4.28 9.55
CA GLY A 11 -2.15 3.97 9.44
C GLY A 11 -2.65 3.19 10.65
N ARG A 12 -3.97 3.09 10.78
CA ARG A 12 -4.64 2.49 11.93
C ARG A 12 -4.22 1.02 12.12
N PRO A 13 -4.02 0.57 13.37
CA PRO A 13 -3.88 -0.84 13.65
C PRO A 13 -5.11 -1.61 13.17
N SER A 14 -4.90 -2.83 12.71
CA SER A 14 -5.95 -3.69 12.16
C SER A 14 -5.52 -5.15 12.25
N TYR A 15 -6.41 -6.08 11.90
CA TYR A 15 -6.06 -7.50 11.85
C TYR A 15 -4.82 -7.74 10.97
N GLY A 16 -3.82 -8.44 11.51
CA GLY A 16 -2.51 -8.64 10.89
C GLY A 16 -1.50 -7.49 11.07
N TYR A 17 -1.93 -6.34 11.62
CA TYR A 17 -1.15 -5.10 11.75
C TYR A 17 -1.34 -4.45 13.12
N ALA A 18 -0.99 -5.15 14.20
CA ALA A 18 -1.22 -4.69 15.58
C ALA A 18 -0.51 -3.38 15.96
N GLN A 19 0.60 -3.06 15.28
CA GLN A 19 1.39 -1.84 15.52
C GLN A 19 1.08 -0.72 14.53
N GLY A 20 -0.03 -0.81 13.81
CA GLY A 20 -0.38 0.11 12.73
C GLY A 20 -0.04 -0.44 11.35
N PHE A 21 -0.54 0.28 10.35
CA PHE A 21 -0.51 -0.14 8.96
C PHE A 21 0.31 0.82 8.10
N THR A 22 1.00 0.29 7.10
CA THR A 22 1.69 1.08 6.07
C THR A 22 1.76 0.26 4.80
N ILE A 23 1.36 0.85 3.67
CA ILE A 23 1.56 0.23 2.36
C ILE A 23 3.06 0.28 2.05
N SER A 24 3.64 -0.85 1.70
CA SER A 24 5.08 -1.00 1.47
C SER A 24 5.41 -1.37 0.03
N GLU A 25 6.70 -1.44 -0.31
CA GLU A 25 7.15 -1.79 -1.67
C GLU A 25 6.62 -3.14 -2.14
N VAL A 26 6.64 -4.14 -1.25
CA VAL A 26 6.22 -5.52 -1.54
C VAL A 26 4.73 -5.65 -1.85
N ASP A 27 3.94 -4.63 -1.52
CA ASP A 27 2.51 -4.60 -1.78
C ASP A 27 2.18 -4.23 -3.22
N ILE A 28 3.10 -3.61 -3.95
CA ILE A 28 2.83 -3.06 -5.30
C ILE A 28 3.90 -3.38 -6.34
N SER A 29 5.14 -3.62 -5.93
CA SER A 29 6.30 -3.68 -6.83
C SER A 29 6.34 -4.97 -7.66
N ARG A 30 6.80 -4.87 -8.91
CA ARG A 30 7.15 -6.02 -9.75
C ARG A 30 8.59 -6.52 -9.55
N ARG A 31 9.33 -5.94 -8.59
CA ARG A 31 10.75 -6.28 -8.33
C ARG A 31 10.91 -7.76 -8.02
N ASP A 32 11.94 -8.37 -8.60
CA ASP A 32 12.44 -9.66 -8.13
C ASP A 32 13.34 -9.45 -6.93
N TYR A 33 12.90 -9.94 -5.77
CA TYR A 33 13.62 -9.84 -4.52
C TYR A 33 14.67 -10.96 -4.33
N ARG A 34 14.88 -11.82 -5.34
CA ARG A 34 16.00 -12.77 -5.36
C ARG A 34 17.34 -12.11 -5.68
N ASP A 35 17.33 -10.83 -6.06
CA ASP A 35 18.55 -10.04 -6.29
C ASP A 35 19.52 -10.14 -5.11
N GLU A 36 20.81 -10.24 -5.42
CA GLU A 36 21.93 -10.36 -4.47
C GLU A 36 21.86 -9.31 -3.36
N TYR A 37 21.42 -8.09 -3.69
CA TYR A 37 21.25 -7.02 -2.73
C TYR A 37 20.37 -7.43 -1.55
N TYR A 38 19.19 -8.02 -1.80
CA TYR A 38 18.25 -8.38 -0.74
C TYR A 38 18.75 -9.58 0.08
N GLN A 39 19.46 -10.51 -0.56
CA GLN A 39 20.07 -11.64 0.14
C GLN A 39 21.17 -11.20 1.11
N GLN A 40 21.94 -10.18 0.74
CA GLN A 40 23.06 -9.68 1.55
C GLN A 40 22.62 -8.68 2.62
N THR A 41 21.60 -7.85 2.34
CA THR A 41 21.18 -6.78 3.25
C THR A 41 20.09 -7.19 4.24
N LEU A 42 19.25 -8.18 3.90
CA LEU A 42 18.20 -8.63 4.81
C LEU A 42 18.70 -9.76 5.70
N SER A 43 18.35 -9.70 6.99
CA SER A 43 18.58 -10.86 7.87
C SER A 43 17.84 -12.09 7.34
N PRO A 44 18.32 -13.33 7.58
CA PRO A 44 17.64 -14.54 7.12
C PRO A 44 16.17 -14.62 7.54
N ARG A 45 15.84 -14.11 8.74
CA ARG A 45 14.47 -14.04 9.24
C ARG A 45 13.62 -13.04 8.44
N THR A 46 14.17 -11.86 8.14
CA THR A 46 13.47 -10.83 7.36
C THR A 46 13.26 -11.29 5.92
N TYR A 47 14.30 -11.89 5.31
CA TYR A 47 14.23 -12.45 3.97
C TYR A 47 13.17 -13.55 3.86
N ARG A 48 13.11 -14.47 4.83
CA ARG A 48 12.04 -15.48 4.87
C ARG A 48 10.65 -14.86 5.03
N ARG A 49 10.50 -13.82 5.85
CA ARG A 49 9.23 -13.12 6.03
C ARG A 49 8.78 -12.42 4.74
N LEU A 50 9.70 -11.82 4.00
CA LEU A 50 9.45 -11.23 2.69
C LEU A 50 8.87 -12.29 1.74
N TRP A 51 9.53 -13.44 1.62
CA TRP A 51 9.06 -14.52 0.75
C TRP A 51 7.74 -15.14 1.21
N ALA A 52 7.49 -15.23 2.52
CA ALA A 52 6.19 -15.65 3.02
C ALA A 52 5.06 -14.67 2.63
N LEU A 53 5.32 -13.36 2.59
CA LEU A 53 4.34 -12.37 2.12
C LEU A 53 4.05 -12.51 0.60
N LEU A 54 5.07 -12.87 -0.18
CA LEU A 54 4.96 -13.05 -1.63
C LEU A 54 4.36 -14.41 -2.02
N ALA A 55 4.43 -15.41 -1.15
CA ALA A 55 3.91 -16.77 -1.35
C ALA A 55 2.37 -16.88 -1.33
N GLY A 56 1.66 -15.81 -0.97
CA GLY A 56 0.19 -15.80 -0.94
C GLY A 56 -0.38 -16.89 -0.03
N LEU A 57 -1.13 -17.84 -0.60
CA LEU A 57 -1.77 -18.93 0.16
C LEU A 57 -0.74 -19.93 0.74
N GLU A 58 0.48 -19.99 0.20
CA GLU A 58 1.55 -20.88 0.67
C GLU A 58 2.39 -20.28 1.81
N ALA A 59 2.07 -19.06 2.27
CA ALA A 59 2.76 -18.39 3.36
C ALA A 59 2.97 -19.28 4.62
N PRO A 60 1.99 -20.11 5.07
CA PRO A 60 2.19 -21.00 6.20
C PRO A 60 3.29 -22.06 5.97
N SER A 61 3.44 -22.54 4.73
CA SER A 61 4.49 -23.50 4.34
C SER A 61 5.87 -22.85 4.41
N VAL A 62 5.99 -21.58 4.01
CA VAL A 62 7.24 -20.82 4.12
C VAL A 62 7.58 -20.53 5.59
N PHE A 63 6.60 -20.13 6.41
CA PHE A 63 6.83 -19.88 7.84
C PHE A 63 7.23 -21.12 8.62
N SER A 64 6.64 -22.28 8.29
CA SER A 64 6.97 -23.56 8.92
C SER A 64 8.27 -24.20 8.39
N GLY A 65 8.91 -23.60 7.38
CA GLY A 65 10.13 -24.12 6.76
C GLY A 65 9.91 -25.33 5.85
N LYS A 66 8.65 -25.67 5.53
CA LYS A 66 8.30 -26.73 4.57
C LYS A 66 8.59 -26.34 3.13
N LEU A 67 8.54 -25.03 2.84
CA LEU A 67 8.86 -24.45 1.55
C LEU A 67 10.01 -23.45 1.74
N ALA A 68 11.10 -23.63 1.01
CA ALA A 68 12.24 -22.72 1.08
C ALA A 68 11.96 -21.44 0.27
N PRO A 69 12.46 -20.26 0.69
CA PRO A 69 12.27 -19.00 -0.03
C PRO A 69 12.59 -19.04 -1.53
N GLU A 70 13.64 -19.77 -1.90
CA GLU A 70 14.09 -20.00 -3.27
C GLU A 70 13.03 -20.67 -4.14
N ASP A 71 12.27 -21.60 -3.57
CA ASP A 71 11.26 -22.42 -4.24
C ASP A 71 9.87 -21.77 -4.30
N VAL A 72 9.70 -20.59 -3.68
CA VAL A 72 8.41 -19.88 -3.67
C VAL A 72 8.07 -19.35 -5.07
N SER A 73 6.94 -19.77 -5.62
CA SER A 73 6.34 -19.05 -6.75
C SER A 73 5.81 -17.71 -6.25
N ARG A 74 6.42 -16.59 -6.67
CA ARG A 74 5.98 -15.26 -6.26
C ARG A 74 4.62 -14.97 -6.89
N ARG A 75 3.70 -14.35 -6.13
CA ARG A 75 2.54 -13.70 -6.76
C ARG A 75 3.01 -12.66 -7.78
N THR A 76 2.34 -12.58 -8.92
CA THR A 76 2.59 -11.59 -9.97
C THR A 76 1.45 -10.56 -10.01
N ARG A 77 1.07 -10.08 -8.82
CA ARG A 77 0.08 -9.02 -8.60
C ARG A 77 0.32 -8.26 -7.29
N SER A 78 -0.36 -7.13 -7.12
CA SER A 78 -0.36 -6.36 -5.87
C SER A 78 -1.11 -7.08 -4.73
N THR A 79 -0.88 -6.61 -3.49
CA THR A 79 -1.66 -7.00 -2.32
C THR A 79 -3.13 -6.62 -2.55
N ILE A 80 -4.04 -7.57 -2.32
CA ILE A 80 -5.48 -7.30 -2.30
C ILE A 80 -5.85 -6.87 -0.89
N TYR A 81 -6.46 -5.70 -0.79
CA TYR A 81 -6.95 -5.14 0.47
C TYR A 81 -8.47 -5.34 0.60
N PRO A 82 -8.93 -6.06 1.65
CA PRO A 82 -10.36 -6.27 1.86
C PRO A 82 -11.13 -4.98 2.18
N ASP A 83 -10.40 -3.95 2.62
CA ASP A 83 -10.88 -2.60 2.91
C ASP A 83 -10.49 -1.59 1.82
N SER A 84 -10.28 -2.03 0.59
CA SER A 84 -10.03 -1.13 -0.53
C SER A 84 -11.17 -0.13 -0.73
N VAL A 85 -10.81 1.14 -0.92
CA VAL A 85 -11.70 2.27 -1.19
C VAL A 85 -11.28 3.07 -2.41
N GLY A 86 -10.29 2.58 -3.17
CA GLY A 86 -9.80 3.22 -4.38
C GLY A 86 -8.81 2.34 -5.10
N ILE A 87 -8.40 2.75 -6.31
CA ILE A 87 -7.41 2.05 -7.11
C ILE A 87 -6.38 3.03 -7.68
N GLY A 88 -5.24 2.50 -8.07
CA GLY A 88 -4.20 3.25 -8.77
C GLY A 88 -3.26 2.35 -9.56
N HIS A 89 -2.56 2.95 -10.51
CA HIS A 89 -1.50 2.29 -11.27
C HIS A 89 -0.50 3.33 -11.77
N TYR A 90 0.71 3.27 -11.23
CA TYR A 90 1.85 4.06 -11.68
C TYR A 90 3.14 3.36 -11.29
N ALA A 91 4.20 3.60 -12.06
CA ALA A 91 5.53 3.13 -11.71
C ALA A 91 5.97 3.69 -10.36
N ILE A 92 6.83 2.96 -9.67
CA ILE A 92 7.55 3.49 -8.51
C ILE A 92 8.61 4.43 -9.07
N ASP A 93 8.27 5.70 -9.21
CA ASP A 93 9.12 6.73 -9.83
C ASP A 93 9.66 7.70 -8.76
N PHE A 94 10.98 7.78 -8.65
CA PHE A 94 11.64 8.63 -7.68
C PHE A 94 12.13 9.94 -8.30
N HIS A 95 11.82 11.05 -7.63
CA HIS A 95 12.50 12.31 -7.86
C HIS A 95 13.78 12.35 -7.02
N PRO A 96 14.78 13.14 -7.42
CA PRO A 96 15.99 13.27 -6.63
C PRO A 96 15.72 13.76 -5.20
N CYS A 97 16.08 12.94 -4.22
CA CYS A 97 16.22 13.36 -2.83
C CYS A 97 17.68 13.76 -2.61
N MET A 98 17.90 15.07 -2.44
CA MET A 98 19.24 15.64 -2.40
C MET A 98 19.84 15.59 -0.98
N ASN A 99 21.17 15.61 -0.89
CA ASN A 99 21.89 15.66 0.39
C ASN A 99 21.84 17.06 1.03
N LEU A 100 21.86 18.12 0.22
CA LEU A 100 21.84 19.52 0.69
C LEU A 100 20.47 20.17 0.45
N SER A 101 20.15 21.17 1.29
CA SER A 101 19.02 22.08 1.12
C SER A 101 19.52 23.52 0.94
N PRO A 102 19.03 24.28 -0.05
CA PRO A 102 17.98 23.92 -1.00
C PRO A 102 18.46 22.85 -2.02
N PRO A 103 17.55 22.03 -2.60
CA PRO A 103 17.89 21.01 -3.58
C PRO A 103 18.76 21.51 -4.74
N GLU A 104 18.59 22.78 -5.12
CA GLU A 104 19.26 23.46 -6.23
C GLU A 104 20.70 23.92 -5.90
N THR A 105 21.20 23.66 -4.69
CA THR A 105 22.57 24.04 -4.28
C THR A 105 23.61 23.56 -5.32
N PRO A 106 24.50 24.43 -5.82
CA PRO A 106 25.56 24.01 -6.74
C PRO A 106 26.43 22.91 -6.15
N GLY A 107 26.70 21.86 -6.94
CA GLY A 107 27.48 20.69 -6.48
C GLY A 107 26.71 19.73 -5.57
N ASN A 108 25.40 19.91 -5.38
CA ASN A 108 24.58 18.98 -4.62
C ASN A 108 24.49 17.62 -5.34
N SER A 109 24.33 16.56 -4.54
CA SER A 109 24.22 15.19 -5.01
C SER A 109 22.96 14.53 -4.46
N GLU A 110 22.45 13.56 -5.20
CA GLU A 110 21.36 12.71 -4.73
C GLU A 110 21.87 11.81 -3.59
N ARG A 111 20.98 11.47 -2.65
CA ARG A 111 21.27 10.51 -1.59
C ARG A 111 21.59 9.16 -2.20
N GLU A 112 22.64 8.53 -1.68
CA GLU A 112 23.07 7.22 -2.17
C GLU A 112 21.93 6.19 -2.03
N GLY A 113 21.66 5.45 -3.11
CA GLY A 113 20.66 4.38 -3.11
C GLY A 113 19.21 4.85 -3.18
N GLU A 114 18.92 6.16 -3.26
CA GLU A 114 17.56 6.70 -3.29
C GLU A 114 16.69 6.06 -4.38
N ARG A 115 17.24 5.89 -5.59
CA ARG A 115 16.52 5.30 -6.72
C ARG A 115 16.48 3.78 -6.74
N ARG A 116 17.03 3.09 -5.74
CA ARG A 116 17.10 1.61 -5.74
C ARG A 116 15.71 0.97 -5.79
N GLY A 117 14.72 1.60 -5.17
CA GLY A 117 13.32 1.16 -5.21
C GLY A 117 12.58 1.53 -6.49
N GLN A 118 13.20 2.23 -7.44
CA GLN A 118 12.57 2.60 -8.70
C GLN A 118 12.24 1.37 -9.55
N GLY A 119 11.06 1.34 -10.16
CA GLY A 119 10.66 0.22 -11.01
C GLY A 119 9.17 0.18 -11.36
N ALA A 120 8.77 -0.90 -12.03
CA ALA A 120 7.38 -1.14 -12.36
C ALA A 120 6.57 -1.54 -11.12
N ALA A 121 5.31 -1.12 -11.08
CA ALA A 121 4.32 -1.60 -10.12
C ALA A 121 3.24 -2.41 -10.85
N TYR A 122 2.56 -3.28 -10.13
CA TYR A 122 1.27 -3.81 -10.56
C TYR A 122 0.18 -2.75 -10.33
N PRO A 123 -0.96 -2.80 -11.02
CA PRO A 123 -2.17 -2.11 -10.59
C PRO A 123 -2.46 -2.42 -9.11
N PHE A 124 -2.78 -1.41 -8.30
CA PHE A 124 -2.86 -1.53 -6.84
C PHE A 124 -4.10 -0.86 -6.25
N GLN A 125 -4.43 -1.24 -5.01
CA GLN A 125 -5.60 -0.76 -4.27
C GLN A 125 -5.23 0.24 -3.18
N ILE A 126 -6.13 1.15 -2.86
CA ILE A 126 -6.01 2.13 -1.76
C ILE A 126 -6.85 1.61 -0.57
N PRO A 127 -6.23 1.02 0.47
CA PRO A 127 -6.96 0.54 1.64
C PRO A 127 -7.41 1.66 2.57
N LEU A 128 -8.64 1.58 3.08
CA LEU A 128 -9.22 2.55 4.01
C LEU A 128 -8.37 2.71 5.28
N ARG A 129 -7.76 1.63 5.79
CA ARG A 129 -6.87 1.72 6.96
C ARG A 129 -5.63 2.59 6.75
N ALA A 130 -5.21 2.84 5.50
CA ALA A 130 -4.15 3.79 5.20
C ALA A 130 -4.58 5.27 5.33
N LEU A 131 -5.89 5.53 5.27
CA LEU A 131 -6.47 6.87 5.40
C LEU A 131 -6.80 7.23 6.85
N ILE A 132 -6.68 6.29 7.80
CA ILE A 132 -7.08 6.47 9.20
C ILE A 132 -5.82 6.54 10.08
N PRO A 133 -5.54 7.64 10.79
CA PRO A 133 -4.40 7.73 11.70
C PRO A 133 -4.52 6.78 12.90
N GLN A 134 -3.39 6.29 13.41
CA GLN A 134 -3.37 5.34 14.53
C GLN A 134 -4.20 5.74 15.76
N LYS A 135 -4.14 7.01 16.18
CA LYS A 135 -4.65 7.47 17.48
C LYS A 135 -5.84 8.42 17.39
N LEU A 136 -6.34 8.71 16.19
CA LEU A 136 -7.41 9.68 15.97
C LEU A 136 -8.61 8.97 15.35
N ASP A 137 -9.70 8.94 16.10
CA ASP A 137 -10.85 8.08 15.77
C ASP A 137 -11.78 8.73 14.75
N ASN A 138 -11.77 10.07 14.68
CA ASN A 138 -12.65 10.90 13.86
C ASN A 138 -11.89 11.72 12.78
N LEU A 139 -10.68 11.27 12.39
CA LEU A 139 -9.89 11.93 11.34
C LEU A 139 -9.65 10.97 10.18
N LEU A 140 -9.86 11.47 8.97
CA LEU A 140 -9.42 10.85 7.72
C LEU A 140 -8.36 11.74 7.07
N VAL A 141 -7.33 11.10 6.51
CA VAL A 141 -6.31 11.74 5.69
C VAL A 141 -6.39 11.20 4.27
N ALA A 142 -6.00 12.00 3.28
CA ALA A 142 -6.03 11.63 1.87
C ALA A 142 -4.76 12.12 1.14
N GLY A 143 -4.60 11.71 -0.12
CA GLY A 143 -3.49 12.09 -0.98
C GLY A 143 -2.14 11.69 -0.40
N LYS A 144 -1.15 12.60 -0.47
CA LYS A 144 0.22 12.38 0.01
C LYS A 144 0.32 12.00 1.49
N SER A 145 -0.72 12.22 2.29
CA SER A 145 -0.69 11.99 3.74
C SER A 145 -1.07 10.56 4.15
N ILE A 146 -1.57 9.73 3.24
CA ILE A 146 -1.95 8.35 3.56
C ILE A 146 -0.73 7.50 3.97
N ALA A 147 -0.97 6.44 4.73
CA ALA A 147 0.06 5.58 5.28
C ALA A 147 0.76 4.72 4.22
N THR A 148 1.86 5.24 3.70
CA THR A 148 2.73 4.62 2.70
C THR A 148 4.18 4.70 3.17
N SER A 149 4.98 3.68 2.84
CA SER A 149 6.42 3.74 2.97
C SER A 149 6.98 4.78 2.00
N HIS A 150 8.23 5.19 2.21
CA HIS A 150 8.92 6.10 1.28
C HIS A 150 8.86 5.60 -0.17
N ILE A 151 9.10 4.29 -0.37
CA ILE A 151 9.06 3.65 -1.69
C ILE A 151 7.65 3.57 -2.25
N ALA A 152 6.67 3.11 -1.48
CA ALA A 152 5.30 3.04 -1.96
C ALA A 152 4.74 4.44 -2.30
N ALA A 153 5.10 5.46 -1.53
CA ALA A 153 4.67 6.84 -1.76
C ALA A 153 5.07 7.36 -3.16
N ALA A 154 6.16 6.86 -3.74
CA ALA A 154 6.59 7.22 -5.09
C ALA A 154 5.55 6.85 -6.16
N ALA A 155 4.78 5.77 -5.96
CA ALA A 155 3.69 5.36 -6.84
C ALA A 155 2.33 5.98 -6.45
N TYR A 156 2.07 6.23 -5.16
CA TYR A 156 0.77 6.73 -4.67
C TYR A 156 0.59 8.26 -4.76
N ARG A 157 1.63 9.00 -5.15
CA ARG A 157 1.64 10.48 -5.17
C ARG A 157 1.15 11.14 -6.47
N VAL A 158 0.58 10.38 -7.41
CA VAL A 158 0.08 10.93 -8.68
C VAL A 158 -1.37 11.38 -8.54
N HIS A 159 -1.72 12.49 -9.21
CA HIS A 159 -3.00 13.18 -9.04
C HIS A 159 -4.24 12.29 -9.15
N SER A 160 -4.26 11.32 -10.06
CA SER A 160 -5.41 10.41 -10.23
C SER A 160 -5.71 9.60 -8.96
N PHE A 161 -4.67 9.08 -8.29
CA PHE A 161 -4.83 8.31 -7.05
C PHE A 161 -5.11 9.23 -5.86
N GLU A 162 -4.55 10.44 -5.88
CA GLU A 162 -4.87 11.46 -4.88
C GLU A 162 -6.34 11.85 -4.92
N TRP A 163 -6.90 12.03 -6.12
CA TRP A 163 -8.33 12.27 -6.32
C TRP A 163 -9.16 11.08 -5.85
N SER A 164 -8.77 9.85 -6.19
CA SER A 164 -9.46 8.63 -5.72
C SER A 164 -9.45 8.55 -4.18
N SER A 165 -8.31 8.76 -3.53
CA SER A 165 -8.21 8.77 -2.07
C SER A 165 -9.00 9.90 -1.41
N GLY A 166 -9.10 11.07 -2.07
CA GLY A 166 -9.90 12.21 -1.60
C GLY A 166 -11.40 11.93 -1.70
N ALA A 167 -11.86 11.40 -2.83
CA ALA A 167 -13.24 10.95 -3.02
C ALA A 167 -13.60 9.85 -2.01
N ALA A 168 -12.69 8.92 -1.77
CA ALA A 168 -12.82 7.89 -0.75
C ALA A 168 -12.98 8.48 0.67
N ALA A 169 -12.09 9.39 1.07
CA ALA A 169 -12.13 10.02 2.39
C ALA A 169 -13.43 10.82 2.60
N GLY A 170 -13.83 11.63 1.62
CA GLY A 170 -15.07 12.42 1.70
C GLY A 170 -16.32 11.54 1.78
N THR A 171 -16.41 10.53 0.94
CA THR A 171 -17.55 9.59 0.95
C THR A 171 -17.59 8.77 2.24
N ALA A 172 -16.43 8.31 2.73
CA ALA A 172 -16.34 7.59 3.99
C ALA A 172 -16.71 8.46 5.19
N ALA A 173 -16.33 9.74 5.21
CA ALA A 173 -16.74 10.68 6.24
C ALA A 173 -18.26 10.89 6.26
N ALA A 174 -18.86 11.17 5.09
CA ALA A 174 -20.31 11.33 4.98
C ALA A 174 -21.06 10.06 5.39
N PHE A 175 -20.61 8.90 4.90
CA PHE A 175 -21.17 7.60 5.25
C PHE A 175 -21.07 7.31 6.76
N ALA A 176 -19.92 7.61 7.38
CA ALA A 176 -19.72 7.40 8.82
C ALA A 176 -20.68 8.27 9.65
N LEU A 177 -20.90 9.53 9.24
CA LEU A 177 -21.87 10.43 9.86
C LEU A 177 -23.31 9.92 9.73
N GLU A 178 -23.72 9.47 8.53
CA GLU A 178 -25.05 8.89 8.30
C GLU A 178 -25.32 7.66 9.16
N MET A 179 -24.31 6.82 9.34
CA MET A 179 -24.39 5.58 10.11
C MET A 179 -24.18 5.79 11.62
N GLY A 180 -23.85 7.01 12.07
CA GLY A 180 -23.55 7.30 13.48
C GLY A 180 -22.32 6.56 14.01
N ILE A 181 -21.32 6.33 13.17
CA ILE A 181 -20.08 5.62 13.51
C ILE A 181 -18.85 6.50 13.27
N ALA A 182 -17.74 6.18 13.93
CA ALA A 182 -16.43 6.74 13.65
C ALA A 182 -15.75 5.98 12.48
N PRO A 183 -14.97 6.66 11.61
CA PRO A 183 -14.33 6.03 10.46
C PRO A 183 -13.53 4.75 10.76
N HIS A 184 -12.83 4.70 11.91
CA HIS A 184 -12.06 3.50 12.29
C HIS A 184 -12.93 2.25 12.51
N GLN A 185 -14.22 2.42 12.83
CA GLN A 185 -15.12 1.28 13.04
C GLN A 185 -15.39 0.50 11.74
N LEU A 186 -15.14 1.11 10.57
CA LEU A 186 -15.26 0.45 9.26
C LEU A 186 -14.18 -0.62 9.01
N ILE A 187 -13.11 -0.67 9.81
CA ILE A 187 -11.96 -1.57 9.61
C ILE A 187 -11.62 -2.46 10.81
N ASN A 188 -12.39 -2.39 11.90
CA ASN A 188 -12.06 -3.08 13.16
C ASN A 188 -12.16 -4.62 13.11
N GLU A 189 -12.87 -5.22 12.12
CA GLU A 189 -13.26 -6.66 12.16
C GLU A 189 -12.84 -7.49 10.93
N ILE A 190 -11.78 -7.12 10.23
CA ILE A 190 -11.37 -7.86 9.02
C ILE A 190 -10.75 -9.22 9.40
N PRO A 191 -11.24 -10.42 9.01
CA PRO A 191 -12.59 -10.88 8.62
C PRO A 191 -13.43 -11.48 9.79
N PRO A 192 -14.78 -11.56 9.64
CA PRO A 192 -15.54 -11.24 8.44
C PRO A 192 -15.69 -9.73 8.20
N GLN A 193 -15.67 -9.33 6.93
CA GLN A 193 -15.75 -7.92 6.53
C GLN A 193 -17.01 -7.24 7.10
N PRO A 194 -16.88 -6.07 7.77
CA PRO A 194 -18.03 -5.35 8.32
C PRO A 194 -19.09 -5.08 7.24
N PRO A 195 -20.39 -5.32 7.51
CA PRO A 195 -21.47 -5.00 6.57
C PRO A 195 -21.43 -3.54 6.07
N GLN A 196 -21.06 -2.61 6.95
CA GLN A 196 -20.93 -1.18 6.67
C GLN A 196 -19.84 -0.90 5.62
N LEU A 197 -18.72 -1.62 5.67
CA LEU A 197 -17.63 -1.47 4.70
C LEU A 197 -18.07 -1.91 3.29
N LYS A 198 -18.90 -2.94 3.19
CA LYS A 198 -19.48 -3.36 1.90
C LYS A 198 -20.39 -2.29 1.31
N LEU A 199 -21.24 -1.69 2.14
CA LEU A 199 -22.15 -0.61 1.73
C LEU A 199 -21.37 0.64 1.30
N LEU A 200 -20.32 1.01 2.04
CA LEU A 200 -19.43 2.09 1.66
C LEU A 200 -18.78 1.84 0.30
N ARG A 201 -18.24 0.63 0.07
CA ARG A 201 -17.60 0.28 -1.22
C ARG A 201 -18.57 0.38 -2.38
N ARG A 202 -19.79 -0.13 -2.21
CA ARG A 202 -20.85 0.01 -3.21
C ARG A 202 -21.15 1.47 -3.53
N ARG A 203 -21.26 2.33 -2.50
CA ARG A 203 -21.50 3.77 -2.71
C ARG A 203 -20.35 4.45 -3.44
N LEU A 204 -19.10 4.08 -3.15
CA LEU A 204 -17.92 4.59 -3.86
C LEU A 204 -17.98 4.22 -5.35
N GLU A 205 -18.33 2.98 -5.66
CA GLU A 205 -18.45 2.50 -7.04
C GLU A 205 -19.61 3.18 -7.79
N GLU A 206 -20.77 3.34 -7.15
CA GLU A 206 -21.92 4.09 -7.69
C GLU A 206 -21.57 5.56 -7.96
N ASN A 207 -20.67 6.15 -7.17
CA ASN A 207 -20.15 7.50 -7.35
C ASN A 207 -18.97 7.59 -8.35
N GLY A 208 -18.64 6.50 -9.05
CA GLY A 208 -17.58 6.47 -10.05
C GLY A 208 -16.16 6.44 -9.48
N ASN A 209 -15.98 6.02 -8.23
CA ASN A 209 -14.67 5.76 -7.61
C ASN A 209 -14.47 4.25 -7.39
N PRO A 210 -13.85 3.53 -8.34
CA PRO A 210 -13.72 2.07 -8.28
C PRO A 210 -12.89 1.62 -7.08
N THR A 211 -13.30 0.53 -6.43
CA THR A 211 -12.59 -0.05 -5.28
C THR A 211 -11.72 -1.26 -5.62
N ALA A 212 -11.83 -1.78 -6.83
CA ALA A 212 -11.01 -2.86 -7.34
C ALA A 212 -10.89 -2.78 -8.86
N PHE A 213 -9.83 -3.36 -9.40
CA PHE A 213 -9.73 -3.62 -10.83
C PHE A 213 -10.60 -4.83 -11.21
N PRO A 214 -11.12 -4.91 -12.45
CA PRO A 214 -11.74 -6.11 -12.99
C PRO A 214 -10.97 -7.40 -12.64
N ASP A 215 -11.69 -8.48 -12.33
CA ASP A 215 -11.15 -9.81 -12.03
C ASP A 215 -10.18 -9.89 -10.83
N THR A 216 -10.17 -8.87 -9.95
CA THR A 216 -9.41 -8.90 -8.70
C THR A 216 -9.92 -10.03 -7.79
N SER A 217 -9.10 -11.06 -7.59
CA SER A 217 -9.46 -12.23 -6.78
C SER A 217 -8.23 -12.78 -6.06
N ILE A 218 -8.42 -13.38 -4.88
CA ILE A 218 -7.34 -14.12 -4.20
C ILE A 218 -6.86 -15.34 -5.00
N PHE A 219 -7.67 -15.82 -5.95
CA PHE A 219 -7.32 -16.94 -6.84
C PHE A 219 -6.69 -16.47 -8.15
N ASN A 220 -6.85 -15.20 -8.52
CA ASN A 220 -6.18 -14.61 -9.67
C ASN A 220 -4.83 -14.06 -9.19
N GLN A 221 -3.73 -14.73 -9.49
CA GLN A 221 -2.39 -14.33 -9.05
C GLN A 221 -1.54 -13.72 -10.17
N ASP A 222 -2.00 -13.75 -11.42
CA ASP A 222 -1.23 -13.36 -12.59
C ASP A 222 -1.76 -12.10 -13.27
N TRP A 223 -1.10 -10.98 -12.98
CA TRP A 223 -1.38 -9.68 -13.57
C TRP A 223 -0.20 -9.20 -14.43
N GLU A 224 0.65 -10.10 -14.95
CA GLU A 224 1.81 -9.67 -15.75
C GLU A 224 1.39 -8.92 -17.03
N ASP A 225 0.28 -9.34 -17.65
CA ASP A 225 -0.26 -8.73 -18.87
C ASP A 225 -0.99 -7.40 -18.65
N TRP A 226 -1.26 -7.02 -17.40
CA TRP A 226 -1.83 -5.70 -17.11
C TRP A 226 -0.78 -4.63 -17.38
N ARG A 227 -1.03 -3.75 -18.35
CA ARG A 227 -0.16 -2.62 -18.73
C ARG A 227 -0.82 -1.28 -18.45
#